data_AF-X1VE70-F1
#
_entry.id   AF-X1VE70-F1
#
_cell.length_a   1.000
_cell.length_b   1.000
_cell.length_c   1.000
_cell.angle_alpha   90.00
_cell.angle_beta   90.00
_cell.angle_gamma   90.00
#
_symmetry.space_group_name_H-M   'P 1'
#
loop_
_entity.id
_entity.type
_entity.pdbx_description
1 polymer ?
#
loop_
_entity_poly.entity_id
_entity_poly.type
_entity_poly.pdbx_seq_one_letter_code
_entity_poly.pdbx_strand_id
1 'polypeptide(L)' 'REGLEHPELEKQVIYPNLPFLLSERLTINKRRSPLIGEHNEEIYMSELGLSREEMIKLKELGVI' A
#
# COMPACT_ATOMS: atom_id res chain seq x y z
N ARG A 1 1.73 -19.17 12.49
CA ARG A 1 1.62 -18.25 11.33
C ARG A 1 1.18 -16.93 11.92
N GLU A 2 2.01 -15.90 11.84
CA GLU A 2 1.66 -14.59 12.39
C GLU A 2 0.78 -13.87 11.35
N GLY A 3 -0.37 -13.35 11.77
CA GLY A 3 -1.25 -12.58 10.91
C GLY A 3 -0.75 -11.16 10.74
N LEU A 4 -1.10 -10.50 9.64
CA LEU A 4 -0.88 -9.07 9.48
C LEU A 4 -2.10 -8.31 10.01
N GLU A 5 -1.86 -7.26 10.79
CA GLU A 5 -2.91 -6.37 11.28
C GLU A 5 -3.54 -5.59 10.13
N HIS A 6 -4.87 -5.58 10.10
CA HIS A 6 -5.70 -4.71 9.27
C HIS A 6 -6.56 -3.83 10.18
N PRO A 7 -6.07 -2.64 10.58
CA PRO A 7 -6.81 -1.72 11.43
C PRO A 7 -8.19 -1.36 10.85
N GLU A 8 -8.29 -1.23 9.53
CA GLU A 8 -9.53 -0.93 8.81
C GLU A 8 -10.58 -2.06 8.88
N LEU A 9 -10.15 -3.29 9.19
CA LEU A 9 -11.01 -4.46 9.37
C LEU A 9 -11.14 -4.89 10.83
N GLU A 10 -10.43 -4.22 11.74
CA GLU A 10 -10.27 -4.58 13.16
C GLU A 10 -9.85 -6.06 13.36
N LYS A 11 -9.02 -6.58 12.46
CA LYS A 11 -8.69 -8.01 12.40
C LYS A 11 -7.25 -8.25 11.94
N GLN A 12 -6.71 -9.39 12.35
CA GLN A 12 -5.51 -9.96 11.75
C GLN A 12 -5.88 -10.92 10.61
N VAL A 13 -5.23 -10.75 9.46
CA VAL A 13 -5.43 -11.60 8.28
C VAL A 13 -4.16 -12.41 8.03
N ILE A 14 -4.33 -13.73 7.86
CA ILE A 14 -3.23 -14.63 7.50
C ILE A 14 -3.11 -14.65 5.98
N TYR A 15 -2.00 -14.12 5.47
CA TYR A 15 -1.68 -14.21 4.05
C TYR A 15 -1.03 -15.55 3.71
N PRO A 16 -1.39 -16.18 2.58
CA PRO A 16 -0.65 -17.32 2.08
C PRO A 16 0.79 -16.90 1.78
N ASN A 17 1.72 -17.82 2.07
CA ASN A 17 3.11 -17.67 1.70
C ASN A 17 3.30 -18.12 0.23
N LEU A 18 4.54 -18.20 -0.25
CA LEU A 18 4.80 -18.72 -1.60
C LEU A 18 4.20 -20.12 -1.79
N PRO A 19 3.66 -20.41 -2.99
CA PRO A 19 3.17 -21.74 -3.34
C PRO A 19 4.29 -22.77 -3.58
N PHE A 20 5.57 -22.36 -3.48
CA PHE A 20 6.74 -23.21 -3.67
C PHE A 20 7.88 -22.82 -2.72
N LEU A 21 8.81 -23.75 -2.51
CA LEU A 21 10.01 -23.51 -1.71
C LEU A 21 11.07 -22.85 -2.58
N LEU A 22 11.67 -21.79 -2.07
CA LEU A 22 12.85 -21.14 -2.65
C LEU A 22 14.06 -21.41 -1.74
N SER A 23 15.22 -21.59 -2.35
CA SER A 23 16.51 -21.66 -1.63
C SER A 23 16.84 -20.34 -0.94
N GLU A 24 16.35 -19.23 -1.48
CA GLU A 24 16.50 -17.90 -0.90
C GLU A 24 15.28 -17.51 -0.05
N ARG A 25 15.54 -16.79 1.05
CA ARG A 25 14.48 -16.29 1.92
C ARG A 25 13.89 -15.00 1.35
N LEU A 26 12.73 -15.10 0.73
CA LEU A 26 11.94 -13.94 0.37
C LEU A 26 11.10 -13.46 1.56
N THR A 27 11.18 -12.18 1.89
CA THR A 27 10.19 -11.51 2.76
C THR A 27 8.96 -11.17 1.92
N ILE A 28 7.86 -11.85 2.22
CA ILE A 28 6.63 -11.80 1.44
C ILE A 28 5.56 -11.30 2.40
N ASN A 29 4.86 -10.24 2.01
CA ASN A 29 3.87 -9.54 2.83
C ASN A 29 4.51 -8.81 4.03
N LYS A 30 5.30 -7.76 3.77
CA LYS A 30 5.85 -6.86 4.82
C LYS A 30 4.80 -5.93 5.42
N ARG A 31 3.70 -5.71 4.70
CA ARG A 31 2.60 -4.81 5.08
C ARG A 31 1.29 -5.36 4.55
N ARG A 32 0.17 -4.93 5.15
CA ARG A 32 -1.17 -5.17 4.62
C ARG A 32 -1.34 -4.59 3.22
N SER A 33 -2.34 -5.07 2.50
CA SER A 33 -2.77 -4.42 1.26
C SER A 33 -3.12 -2.95 1.53
N PRO A 34 -2.69 -2.00 0.66
CA PRO A 34 -3.00 -0.59 0.84
C PRO A 34 -4.47 -0.29 0.57
N LEU A 35 -4.99 0.78 1.21
CA LEU A 35 -6.29 1.34 0.87
C LEU A 35 -6.23 2.10 -0.47
N ILE A 36 -7.40 2.34 -1.07
CA ILE A 36 -7.52 3.20 -2.25
C ILE A 36 -6.97 4.60 -1.90
N GLY A 37 -5.99 5.06 -2.68
CA GLY A 37 -5.35 6.36 -2.48
C GLY A 37 -4.38 6.47 -1.30
N GLU A 38 -4.10 5.39 -0.56
CA GLU A 38 -3.26 5.42 0.67
C GLU A 38 -1.86 6.03 0.45
N HIS A 39 -1.29 5.83 -0.75
CA HIS A 39 0.05 6.32 -1.10
C HIS A 39 0.03 7.46 -2.12
N ASN A 40 -1.10 8.13 -2.32
CA ASN A 40 -1.21 9.18 -3.33
C ASN A 40 -0.20 10.32 -3.08
N GLU A 41 -0.05 10.80 -1.85
CA GLU A 41 0.92 11.87 -1.53
C GLU A 41 2.37 11.41 -1.71
N GLU A 42 2.70 10.19 -1.29
CA GLU A 42 4.04 9.61 -1.48
C GLU A 42 4.41 9.56 -2.96
N ILE A 43 3.54 8.97 -3.79
CA ILE A 43 3.83 8.80 -5.21
C ILE A 43 3.78 10.13 -5.95
N TYR A 44 2.70 10.91 -5.83
CA TYR A 44 2.56 12.13 -6.62
C TYR A 44 3.50 13.24 -6.16
N MET A 45 3.65 13.46 -4.86
CA MET A 45 4.46 14.58 -4.38
C MET A 45 5.92 14.22 -4.16
N SER A 46 6.22 13.04 -3.59
CA SER A 46 7.60 12.68 -3.23
C SER A 46 8.36 12.07 -4.40
N GLU A 47 7.77 11.09 -5.09
CA GLU A 47 8.43 10.40 -6.20
C GLU A 47 8.29 11.16 -7.54
N LEU A 48 7.10 11.71 -7.82
CA LEU A 48 6.81 12.42 -9.07
C LEU A 48 7.00 13.94 -8.97
N GLY A 49 7.20 14.48 -7.77
CA GLY A 49 7.55 15.89 -7.55
C GLY A 49 6.41 16.89 -7.77
N LEU A 50 5.14 16.46 -7.72
CA LEU A 50 4.01 17.37 -7.81
C LEU A 50 3.94 18.28 -6.59
N SER A 51 3.63 19.54 -6.85
CA SER A 51 3.28 20.50 -5.81
C SER A 51 1.96 20.14 -5.12
N ARG A 52 1.75 20.69 -3.92
CA ARG A 52 0.48 20.53 -3.21
C ARG A 52 -0.70 21.12 -4.00
N GLU A 53 -0.47 22.22 -4.72
CA GLU A 53 -1.46 22.88 -5.54
C GLU A 53 -1.89 22.00 -6.73
N GLU A 54 -0.96 21.30 -7.38
CA GLU A 54 -1.28 20.32 -8.43
C GLU A 54 -2.05 19.13 -7.85
N MET A 55 -1.66 18.66 -6.67
CA MET A 55 -2.35 17.57 -5.98
C MET A 55 -3.82 17.90 -5.67
N ILE A 56 -4.08 19.13 -5.19
CA ILE A 56 -5.45 19.62 -4.94
C ILE A 56 -6.26 19.65 -6.24
N LYS A 57 -5.69 20.17 -7.34
CA LYS A 57 -6.38 20.21 -8.64
C LYS A 57 -6.78 18.82 -9.12
N LEU A 58 -5.89 17.83 -9.00
CA LEU A 58 -6.21 16.46 -9.40
C LEU A 58 -7.38 15.88 -8.59
N LYS A 59 -7.43 16.20 -7.29
CA LYS A 59 -8.53 15.80 -6.40
C LYS A 59 -9.84 16.51 -6.74
N GLU A 60 -9.81 17.81 -7.03
CA GLU A 60 -10.99 18.59 -7.44
C GLU A 60 -11.56 18.12 -8.78
N LEU A 61 -10.70 17.66 -9.70
CA LEU A 61 -11.10 17.07 -10.97
C LEU A 61 -11.65 15.63 -10.83
N GLY A 62 -11.56 15.02 -9.66
CA GLY A 62 -12.03 13.65 -9.41
C GLY A 62 -11.20 12.57 -10.10
N VAL A 63 -9.94 12.86 -10.43
CA VAL A 63 -9.02 11.92 -11.08
C VAL A 63 -8.32 11.02 -10.05
N ILE A 64 -8.24 11.47 -8.79
CA ILE A 64 -7.62 10.79 -7.65
C ILE A 64 -8.46 10.88 -6.39
#